data_AF-A0A0H5RFE3-F1
#
_entry.id   AF-A0A0H5RFE3-F1
#
_cell.length_a   1.000
_cell.length_b   1.000
_cell.length_c   1.000
_cell.angle_alpha   90.00
_cell.angle_beta   90.00
_cell.angle_gamma   90.00
#
_symmetry.space_group_name_H-M   'P 1'
#
loop_
_entity.id
_entity.type
_entity.pdbx_description
1 polymer ?
#
loop_
_entity_poly.entity_id
_entity_poly.type
_entity_poly.pdbx_seq_one_letter_code
_entity_poly.pdbx_strand_id
1 'polypeptide(L)'
;RLRTFASAHNLSNRLRSSLTKRMNTIWTAHSANEGRHMAELMNEFPSDLAIRVTAEVHRDLIERSSFTSTYSDRPNFILSLFRQLLPLKLVQGEMLAHQGDHVHNWYIVESGEVRAVHPVYPTVVVYQSYTFGQTLGDIGLFQRSIGG
;
A
#
# COMPACT_ATOMS: atom_id res chain seq x y z
N ARG A 1 4.71 9.78 23.70
CA ARG A 1 3.81 10.58 22.81
C ARG A 1 2.39 10.00 22.78
N LEU A 2 2.17 8.74 22.39
CA LEU A 2 0.83 8.13 22.36
C LEU A 2 0.13 8.04 23.72
N ARG A 3 0.86 7.60 24.77
CA ARG A 3 0.37 7.57 26.16
C ARG A 3 -0.04 8.96 26.67
N THR A 4 0.73 9.97 26.30
CA THR A 4 0.49 11.38 26.66
C THR A 4 -0.77 11.90 25.99
N PHE A 5 -0.94 11.64 24.69
CA PHE A 5 -2.16 11.97 23.93
C PHE A 5 -3.40 11.27 24.49
N ALA A 6 -3.31 9.96 24.73
CA ALA A 6 -4.42 9.16 25.24
C ALA A 6 -4.89 9.59 26.64
N SER A 7 -3.95 10.08 27.46
CA SER A 7 -4.23 10.62 28.79
C SER A 7 -4.84 12.01 28.71
N ALA A 8 -4.31 12.89 27.83
CA ALA A 8 -4.82 14.24 27.63
C ALA A 8 -6.27 14.29 27.12
N HIS A 9 -6.70 13.29 26.36
CA HIS A 9 -8.06 13.22 25.79
C HIS A 9 -9.01 12.27 26.53
N ASN A 10 -8.68 11.82 27.74
CA ASN A 10 -9.55 10.95 28.56
C ASN A 10 -10.10 9.71 27.82
N LEU A 11 -9.31 9.14 26.91
CA LEU A 11 -9.74 7.95 26.16
C LEU A 11 -10.02 6.78 27.12
N SER A 12 -11.09 6.01 26.86
CA SER A 12 -11.44 4.87 27.71
C SER A 12 -10.34 3.80 27.72
N ASN A 13 -10.23 3.04 28.81
CA ASN A 13 -9.21 1.99 28.94
C ASN A 13 -9.28 0.95 27.79
N ARG A 14 -10.49 0.62 27.33
CA ARG A 14 -10.70 -0.26 26.18
C ARG A 14 -10.13 0.35 24.89
N LEU A 15 -10.39 1.63 24.64
CA LEU A 15 -9.88 2.33 23.47
C LEU A 15 -8.35 2.44 23.55
N ARG A 16 -7.78 2.81 24.70
CA ARG A 16 -6.33 2.91 24.92
C ARG A 16 -5.61 1.59 24.66
N SER A 17 -6.14 0.48 25.17
CA SER A 17 -5.57 -0.85 24.96
C SER A 17 -5.66 -1.28 23.49
N SER A 18 -6.78 -0.99 22.82
CA SER A 18 -6.94 -1.24 21.39
C SER A 18 -5.99 -0.39 20.55
N LEU A 19 -5.87 0.91 20.86
CA LEU A 19 -4.99 1.85 20.17
C LEU A 19 -3.52 1.48 20.35
N THR A 20 -3.12 1.10 21.58
CA THR A 20 -1.75 0.67 21.88
C THR A 20 -1.43 -0.64 21.19
N LYS A 21 -2.34 -1.62 21.21
CA LYS A 21 -2.16 -2.90 20.50
C LYS A 21 -2.01 -2.67 19.00
N ARG A 22 -2.91 -1.88 18.41
CA ARG A 22 -2.89 -1.57 16.98
C ARG A 22 -1.65 -0.77 16.58
N MET A 23 -1.29 0.25 17.36
CA MET A 23 -0.05 1.00 17.18
C MET A 23 1.19 0.13 17.30
N ASN A 24 1.24 -0.82 18.24
CA ASN A 24 2.38 -1.71 18.37
C ASN A 24 2.45 -2.68 17.19
N THR A 25 1.32 -3.22 16.73
CA THR A 25 1.26 -4.08 15.55
C THR A 25 1.68 -3.33 14.28
N ILE A 26 1.13 -2.13 14.05
CA ILE A 26 1.53 -1.23 12.96
C ILE A 26 3.00 -0.88 13.11
N TRP A 27 3.47 -0.51 14.30
CA TRP A 27 4.86 -0.17 14.53
C TRP A 27 5.76 -1.37 14.26
N THR A 28 5.48 -2.58 14.73
CA THR A 28 6.31 -3.76 14.40
C THR A 28 6.25 -4.11 12.90
N ALA A 29 5.11 -3.89 12.24
CA ALA A 29 4.97 -4.11 10.80
C ALA A 29 5.67 -3.02 9.97
N HIS A 30 5.71 -1.77 10.44
CA HIS A 30 6.24 -0.60 9.76
C HIS A 30 7.65 -0.18 10.22
N SER A 31 8.12 -0.54 11.41
CA SER A 31 9.53 -0.35 11.81
C SER A 31 10.44 -1.41 11.17
N ALA A 32 9.83 -2.45 10.60
CA ALA A 32 10.43 -3.29 9.56
C ALA A 32 10.29 -2.69 8.14
N ASN A 33 9.95 -1.40 7.98
CA ASN A 33 9.96 -0.71 6.67
C ASN A 33 11.40 -0.43 6.23
N GLU A 34 12.08 -1.48 5.80
CA GLU A 34 13.32 -1.40 5.03
C GLU A 34 13.09 -0.63 3.71
N GLY A 35 11.86 -0.57 3.19
CA GLY A 35 11.62 -0.02 1.85
C GLY A 35 11.56 1.50 1.72
N ARG A 36 11.35 2.29 2.80
CA ARG A 36 11.63 3.74 2.71
C ARG A 36 13.13 3.98 2.56
N HIS A 37 13.93 3.20 3.27
CA HIS A 37 15.38 3.18 3.08
C HIS A 37 15.76 2.73 1.68
N MET A 38 15.09 1.71 1.12
CA MET A 38 15.35 1.28 -0.25
C MET A 38 15.09 2.40 -1.27
N ALA A 39 13.95 3.10 -1.21
CA ALA A 39 13.68 4.20 -2.13
C ALA A 39 14.69 5.35 -2.02
N GLU A 40 15.15 5.67 -0.81
CA GLU A 40 16.21 6.65 -0.55
C GLU A 40 17.57 6.18 -1.11
N LEU A 41 17.98 4.94 -0.83
CA LEU A 41 19.20 4.32 -1.35
C LEU A 41 19.23 4.25 -2.88
N MET A 42 18.07 3.98 -3.51
CA MET A 42 17.95 3.90 -4.96
C MET A 42 18.09 5.26 -5.66
N ASN A 43 18.05 6.37 -4.92
CA ASN A 43 18.38 7.70 -5.42
C ASN A 43 19.88 8.01 -5.32
N GLU A 44 20.63 7.29 -4.47
CA GLU A 44 22.09 7.42 -4.37
C GLU A 44 22.82 6.61 -5.45
N PHE A 45 22.17 5.59 -6.01
CA PHE A 45 22.73 4.78 -7.09
C PHE A 45 22.78 5.53 -8.43
N PRO A 46 23.83 5.29 -9.25
CA PRO A 46 23.81 5.63 -10.66
C PRO A 46 22.55 5.08 -11.34
N SER A 47 22.00 5.83 -12.31
CA SER A 47 20.70 5.54 -12.91
C SER A 47 20.61 4.13 -13.50
N ASP A 48 21.68 3.65 -14.13
CA ASP A 48 21.75 2.33 -14.73
C ASP A 48 21.77 1.19 -13.69
N LEU A 49 22.43 1.42 -12.54
CA LEU A 49 22.44 0.46 -11.44
C LEU A 49 21.09 0.43 -10.73
N ALA A 50 20.49 1.59 -10.47
CA ALA A 50 19.17 1.70 -9.88
C ALA A 50 18.12 0.95 -10.74
N ILE A 51 18.17 1.10 -12.07
CA ILE A 51 17.25 0.39 -12.97
C ILE A 51 17.42 -1.13 -12.84
N ARG A 52 18.66 -1.63 -12.84
CA ARG A 52 18.94 -3.08 -12.71
C ARG A 52 18.47 -3.64 -11.38
N VAL A 53 18.72 -2.93 -10.29
CA VAL A 53 18.28 -3.34 -8.95
C VAL A 53 16.76 -3.35 -8.87
N THR A 54 16.06 -2.34 -9.42
CA THR A 54 14.59 -2.33 -9.47
C THR A 54 14.04 -3.50 -10.25
N ALA A 55 14.63 -3.80 -11.42
CA ALA A 55 14.23 -4.94 -12.24
C ALA A 55 14.38 -6.27 -11.49
N GLU A 56 15.45 -6.40 -10.69
CA GLU A 56 15.70 -7.61 -9.90
C GLU A 56 14.76 -7.73 -8.70
N VAL A 57 14.65 -6.67 -7.88
CA VAL A 57 13.85 -6.66 -6.65
C VAL A 57 12.37 -6.89 -6.95
N HIS A 58 11.87 -6.33 -8.04
CA HIS A 58 10.46 -6.43 -8.41
C HIS A 58 10.21 -7.34 -9.61
N ARG A 59 11.15 -8.25 -9.93
CA ARG A 59 11.07 -9.13 -11.10
C ARG A 59 9.71 -9.81 -11.22
N ASP A 60 9.25 -10.44 -10.14
CA ASP A 60 8.00 -11.18 -10.12
C ASP A 60 6.79 -10.29 -10.43
N LEU A 61 6.72 -9.10 -9.85
CA LEU A 61 5.64 -8.15 -10.13
C LEU A 61 5.71 -7.63 -11.56
N ILE A 62 6.91 -7.32 -12.05
CA ILE A 62 7.13 -6.82 -13.42
C ILE A 62 6.70 -7.86 -14.45
N GLU A 63 7.05 -9.13 -14.24
CA GLU A 63 6.79 -10.20 -15.21
C GLU A 63 5.35 -10.72 -15.16
N ARG A 64 4.70 -10.69 -14.00
CA ARG A 64 3.44 -11.42 -13.79
C ARG A 64 2.23 -10.53 -13.47
N SER A 65 2.43 -9.24 -13.25
CA SER A 65 1.29 -8.31 -13.04
C SER A 65 0.52 -8.09 -14.33
N SER A 66 -0.82 -8.06 -14.22
CA SER A 66 -1.68 -7.66 -15.34
C SER A 66 -1.44 -6.20 -15.75
N PHE A 67 -1.08 -5.34 -14.80
CA PHE A 67 -0.78 -3.93 -15.07
C PHE A 67 0.46 -3.79 -15.95
N THR A 68 1.56 -4.48 -15.62
CA THR A 68 2.82 -4.39 -16.35
C THR A 68 2.68 -4.95 -17.77
N SER A 69 1.89 -6.03 -17.93
CA SER A 69 1.59 -6.59 -19.26
C SER A 69 0.91 -5.59 -20.20
N THR A 70 0.11 -4.67 -19.66
CA THR A 70 -0.61 -3.63 -20.42
C THR A 70 0.33 -2.56 -21.00
N TYR A 71 1.50 -2.36 -20.39
CA TYR A 71 2.52 -1.38 -20.80
C TYR A 71 3.83 -2.06 -21.21
N SER A 72 3.74 -3.27 -21.76
CA SER A 72 4.88 -4.08 -22.18
C SER A 72 5.74 -3.40 -23.26
N ASP A 73 5.16 -2.48 -24.05
CA ASP A 73 5.85 -1.63 -25.03
C ASP A 73 6.68 -0.50 -24.38
N ARG A 74 6.55 -0.27 -23.06
CA ARG A 74 7.19 0.83 -22.34
C ARG A 74 7.97 0.36 -21.10
N PRO A 75 9.02 -0.47 -21.26
CA PRO A 75 9.78 -1.02 -20.14
C PRO A 75 10.41 0.06 -19.25
N ASN A 76 10.90 1.15 -19.85
CA ASN A 76 11.50 2.25 -19.08
C ASN A 76 10.48 2.99 -18.21
N PHE A 77 9.22 3.09 -18.64
CA PHE A 77 8.14 3.66 -17.83
C PHE A 77 7.86 2.77 -16.62
N ILE A 78 7.71 1.46 -16.84
CA ILE A 78 7.51 0.48 -15.77
C ILE A 78 8.65 0.54 -14.76
N LEU A 79 9.91 0.49 -15.20
CA LEU A 79 11.05 0.54 -14.29
C LEU A 79 11.13 1.87 -13.52
N SER A 80 10.80 2.99 -14.17
CA SER A 80 10.74 4.30 -13.50
C SER A 80 9.62 4.39 -12.45
N LEU A 81 8.48 3.76 -12.72
CA LEU A 81 7.35 3.67 -11.80
C LEU A 81 7.70 2.80 -10.58
N PHE A 82 8.29 1.63 -10.82
CA PHE A 82 8.65 0.69 -9.77
C PHE A 82 9.73 1.22 -8.82
N ARG A 83 10.61 2.12 -9.30
CA ARG A 83 11.55 2.86 -8.44
C ARG A 83 10.88 3.73 -7.38
N GLN A 84 9.62 4.12 -7.58
CA GLN A 84 8.87 4.99 -6.67
C GLN A 84 7.97 4.20 -5.72
N LEU A 85 7.93 2.87 -5.83
CA LEU A 85 7.10 2.05 -4.96
C LEU A 85 7.60 2.11 -3.52
N LEU A 86 6.66 2.32 -2.62
CA LEU A 86 6.89 2.25 -1.18
C LEU A 86 6.17 1.02 -0.66
N PRO A 87 6.85 0.08 0.02
CA PRO A 87 6.17 -1.09 0.55
C PRO A 87 5.24 -0.67 1.69
N LEU A 88 4.06 -1.29 1.69
CA LEU A 88 3.07 -1.16 2.73
C LEU A 88 2.71 -2.55 3.23
N LYS A 89 3.07 -2.85 4.48
CA LYS A 89 2.67 -4.08 5.16
C LYS A 89 1.44 -3.82 6.01
N LEU A 90 0.37 -4.58 5.78
CA LEU A 90 -0.86 -4.55 6.54
C LEU A 90 -1.07 -5.88 7.27
N VAL A 91 -1.75 -5.84 8.41
CA VAL A 91 -2.18 -7.07 9.09
C VAL A 91 -3.59 -7.47 8.70
N GLN A 92 -3.92 -8.75 8.89
CA GLN A 92 -5.26 -9.26 8.56
C GLN A 92 -6.36 -8.47 9.29
N GLY A 93 -7.37 -8.05 8.53
CA GLY A 93 -8.50 -7.27 9.03
C GLY A 93 -8.23 -5.76 9.14
N GLU A 94 -7.03 -5.30 8.78
CA GLU A 94 -6.75 -3.88 8.65
C GLU A 94 -7.38 -3.31 7.38
N MET A 95 -8.05 -2.16 7.52
CA MET A 95 -8.65 -1.45 6.40
C MET A 95 -7.60 -0.56 5.73
N LEU A 96 -7.44 -0.73 4.42
CA LEU A 96 -6.57 0.11 3.60
C LEU A 96 -7.21 1.48 3.32
N ALA A 97 -8.53 1.53 3.17
CA ALA A 97 -9.33 2.74 3.02
C ALA A 97 -10.78 2.49 3.45
N HIS A 98 -11.52 3.56 3.75
CA HIS A 98 -12.96 3.54 4.01
C HIS A 98 -13.74 4.11 2.82
N GLN A 99 -15.01 3.70 2.69
CA GLN A 99 -15.90 4.27 1.69
C GLN A 99 -16.08 5.77 1.93
N GLY A 100 -15.90 6.57 0.88
CA GLY A 100 -15.97 8.03 0.95
C GLY A 100 -14.62 8.70 1.23
N ASP A 101 -13.57 7.93 1.57
CA ASP A 101 -12.23 8.49 1.69
C ASP A 101 -11.73 9.00 0.33
N HIS A 102 -10.95 10.08 0.37
CA HIS A 102 -10.21 10.52 -0.80
C HIS A 102 -9.13 9.51 -1.16
N VAL A 103 -9.12 9.05 -2.40
CA VAL A 103 -8.08 8.17 -2.91
C VAL A 103 -6.82 9.00 -3.18
N HIS A 104 -5.77 8.74 -2.41
CA HIS A 104 -4.49 9.45 -2.51
C HIS A 104 -3.37 8.60 -3.10
N ASN A 105 -3.50 7.28 -3.04
CA ASN A 105 -2.46 6.34 -3.41
C ASN A 105 -3.03 5.27 -4.33
N TRP A 106 -2.18 4.80 -5.22
CA TRP A 106 -2.39 3.60 -6.01
C TRP A 106 -1.53 2.48 -5.45
N TYR A 107 -2.10 1.28 -5.36
CA TYR A 107 -1.47 0.13 -4.74
C TYR A 107 -1.41 -1.04 -5.72
N ILE A 108 -0.35 -1.83 -5.59
CA ILE A 108 -0.18 -3.13 -6.24
C ILE A 108 -0.02 -4.21 -5.16
N VAL A 109 -0.74 -5.31 -5.29
CA VAL A 109 -0.67 -6.40 -4.32
C VAL A 109 0.54 -7.28 -4.63
N GLU A 110 1.53 -7.27 -3.75
CA GLU A 110 2.72 -8.14 -3.86
C GLU A 110 2.52 -9.49 -3.15
N SER A 111 1.73 -9.53 -2.09
CA SER A 111 1.39 -10.76 -1.39
C SER A 111 0.09 -10.63 -0.59
N GLY A 112 -0.55 -11.76 -0.29
CA GLY A 112 -1.82 -11.80 0.42
C GLY A 112 -3.02 -11.46 -0.46
N GLU A 113 -4.10 -10.97 0.18
CA GLU A 113 -5.36 -10.64 -0.47
C GLU A 113 -5.95 -9.37 0.16
N VAL A 114 -6.41 -8.45 -0.68
CA VAL A 114 -7.19 -7.28 -0.29
C VAL A 114 -8.61 -7.45 -0.80
N ARG A 115 -9.61 -7.17 0.03
CA ARG A 115 -11.03 -7.31 -0.33
C ARG A 115 -11.76 -5.97 -0.23
N ALA A 116 -12.47 -5.60 -1.28
CA ALA A 116 -13.45 -4.53 -1.25
C ALA A 116 -14.74 -5.09 -0.65
N VAL A 117 -15.14 -4.54 0.50
CA VAL A 117 -16.25 -5.06 1.30
C VAL A 117 -17.28 -4.01 1.64
N HIS A 118 -18.54 -4.40 1.72
CA HIS A 118 -19.60 -3.63 2.37
C HIS A 118 -20.08 -4.37 3.61
N PRO A 119 -20.04 -3.73 4.80
CA PRO A 119 -20.65 -4.31 5.98
C PRO A 119 -22.17 -4.26 5.85
N VAL A 120 -22.85 -5.39 5.83
CA VAL A 120 -24.32 -5.48 5.84
C VAL A 120 -24.70 -6.44 6.95
N TYR A 121 -25.05 -5.94 8.14
CA TYR A 121 -25.32 -6.81 9.29
C TYR A 121 -26.39 -7.87 8.96
N PRO A 122 -26.19 -9.18 9.25
CA PRO A 122 -25.07 -9.77 10.01
C PRO A 122 -23.89 -10.27 9.14
N THR A 123 -23.85 -9.96 7.85
CA THR A 123 -22.86 -10.46 6.88
C THR A 123 -21.91 -9.36 6.37
N VAL A 124 -20.93 -9.80 5.58
CA VAL A 124 -20.07 -8.91 4.81
C VAL A 124 -20.22 -9.30 3.35
N VAL A 125 -20.58 -8.34 2.51
CA VAL A 125 -20.60 -8.54 1.06
C VAL A 125 -19.22 -8.21 0.53
N VAL A 126 -18.58 -9.16 -0.15
CA VAL A 126 -17.32 -8.93 -0.87
C VAL A 126 -17.67 -8.60 -2.31
N TYR A 127 -17.33 -7.40 -2.77
CA TYR A 127 -17.55 -7.00 -4.17
C TYR A 127 -16.41 -7.45 -5.07
N GLN A 128 -15.18 -7.37 -4.57
CA GLN A 128 -13.99 -7.69 -5.33
C GLN A 128 -12.86 -8.13 -4.40
N SER A 129 -12.07 -9.09 -4.87
CA SER A 129 -10.82 -9.52 -4.26
C SER A 129 -9.66 -9.16 -5.19
N TYR A 130 -8.58 -8.64 -4.60
CA TYR A 130 -7.33 -8.31 -5.27
C TYR A 130 -6.24 -9.21 -4.69
N THR A 131 -5.56 -9.92 -5.58
CA THR A 131 -4.46 -10.85 -5.29
C THR A 131 -3.21 -10.41 -6.04
N PHE A 132 -2.14 -11.20 -5.96
CA PHE A 132 -0.82 -10.90 -6.53
C PHE A 132 -0.89 -10.20 -7.92
N GLY A 133 -0.16 -9.10 -8.06
CA GLY A 133 -0.02 -8.35 -9.30
C GLY A 133 -1.24 -7.51 -9.70
N GLN A 134 -2.37 -7.63 -9.01
CA GLN A 134 -3.54 -6.79 -9.24
C GLN A 134 -3.38 -5.45 -8.53
N THR A 135 -4.03 -4.42 -9.08
CA THR A 135 -3.90 -3.04 -8.61
C THR A 135 -5.23 -2.48 -8.13
N LEU A 136 -5.19 -1.53 -7.21
CA LEU A 136 -6.37 -0.80 -6.72
C LEU A 136 -6.06 0.68 -6.46
N GLY A 137 -7.09 1.52 -6.44
CA GLY A 137 -6.99 2.97 -6.24
C GLY A 137 -6.69 3.79 -7.50
N ASP A 138 -6.53 3.12 -8.63
CA ASP A 138 -6.31 3.71 -9.96
C ASP A 138 -7.50 4.58 -10.41
N ILE A 139 -8.74 4.13 -10.19
CA ILE A 139 -9.96 4.87 -10.57
C ILE A 139 -10.00 6.26 -9.90
N GLY A 140 -9.58 6.35 -8.63
CA GLY A 140 -9.57 7.62 -7.91
C GLY A 140 -8.53 8.61 -8.41
N LEU A 141 -7.44 8.13 -9.01
CA LEU A 141 -6.44 8.98 -9.68
C LEU A 141 -6.95 9.51 -11.02
N PHE A 142 -7.67 8.69 -11.79
CA PHE A 142 -8.22 9.10 -13.09
C PHE A 142 -9.47 9.98 -12.98
N GLN A 143 -10.28 9.86 -11.93
CA GLN A 143 -11.44 10.75 -11.75
C GLN A 143 -11.04 12.22 -11.52
N ARG A 144 -9.85 12.49 -10.98
CA ARG A 144 -9.34 13.86 -10.81
C ARG A 144 -8.97 14.54 -12.14
N SER A 145 -8.71 13.80 -13.21
CA SER A 145 -8.36 14.39 -14.51
C SER A 145 -9.58 14.81 -15.34
N ILE A 146 -10.80 14.46 -14.92
CA ILE A 146 -12.05 14.76 -15.65
C ILE A 146 -12.83 15.90 -14.98
N GLY A 147 -12.44 16.31 -13.77
CA GLY A 147 -13.09 17.37 -13.00
C GLY A 147 -12.28 18.67 -12.86
N GLY A 148 -11.33 18.92 -13.76
CA GLY A 148 -10.51 20.14 -13.79
C GLY A 148 -10.98 21.13 -14.86
#